data_AF-A0A960UP51-F1
#
_entry.id   AF-A0A960UP51-F1
#
_cell.length_a   1.000
_cell.length_b   1.000
_cell.length_c   1.000
_cell.angle_alpha   90.00
_cell.angle_beta   90.00
_cell.angle_gamma   90.00
#
_symmetry.space_group_name_H-M   'P 1'
#
loop_
_entity.id
_entity.type
_entity.pdbx_description
1 polymer ?
#
loop_
_entity_poly.entity_id
_entity_poly.type
_entity_poly.pdbx_seq_one_letter_code
_entity_poly.pdbx_strand_id
1 'polypeptide(L)'
;YHNNGLYSDAEYGALATQGVEDVTGQSTDRGKFRAPSLRNIALTMPYFHDGSVTCTSPPADPTNKTAMENCAREALTKIVDMYRAGGDAKKRGQTPGAAVDTTLIRPFTISDSDRDDMVEFLISLTDWDFTSKEEFSNPFPANPRFGP
;
A
#
# COMPACT_ATOMS: atom_id res chain seq x y z
N TYR A 1 5.95 -10.00 -10.25
CA TYR A 1 4.99 -8.89 -10.37
C TYR A 1 3.61 -9.47 -10.25
N HIS A 2 2.70 -8.81 -9.54
CA HIS A 2 1.39 -9.36 -9.21
C HIS A 2 0.32 -8.30 -9.42
N ASN A 3 -0.84 -8.74 -9.89
CA ASN A 3 -2.06 -7.95 -9.88
C ASN A 3 -2.87 -8.40 -8.65
N ASN A 4 -3.07 -7.49 -7.70
CA ASN A 4 -3.79 -7.76 -6.44
C ASN A 4 -5.29 -7.44 -6.52
N GLY A 5 -5.79 -7.06 -7.69
CA GLY A 5 -7.20 -6.75 -7.90
C GLY A 5 -7.65 -5.42 -7.30
N LEU A 6 -6.76 -4.42 -7.23
CA LEU A 6 -7.14 -3.06 -6.82
C LEU A 6 -8.05 -2.37 -7.86
N TYR A 7 -7.77 -2.60 -9.15
CA TYR A 7 -8.51 -2.08 -10.29
C TYR A 7 -8.80 -3.17 -11.32
N SER A 8 -9.87 -2.98 -12.10
CA SER A 8 -10.21 -3.75 -13.30
C SER A 8 -9.36 -3.28 -14.50
N ASP A 9 -9.31 -4.07 -15.57
CA ASP A 9 -8.56 -3.70 -16.77
C ASP A 9 -9.07 -2.42 -17.44
N ALA A 10 -10.40 -2.19 -17.36
CA ALA A 10 -11.02 -0.98 -17.88
C ALA A 10 -10.60 0.25 -17.06
N GLU A 11 -10.56 0.12 -15.74
CA GLU A 11 -10.06 1.18 -14.85
C GLU A 11 -8.57 1.43 -15.11
N TYR A 12 -7.74 0.40 -15.23
CA TYR A 12 -6.31 0.56 -15.57
C TYR A 12 -6.08 1.26 -16.91
N GLY A 13 -6.94 1.03 -17.91
CA GLY A 13 -6.88 1.75 -19.18
C GLY A 13 -7.11 3.26 -19.07
N ALA A 14 -7.68 3.74 -17.97
CA ALA A 14 -7.89 5.15 -17.67
C ALA A 14 -6.87 5.72 -16.65
N LEU A 15 -6.07 4.87 -16.01
CA LEU A 15 -5.02 5.30 -15.09
C LEU A 15 -3.76 5.77 -15.84
N ALA A 16 -2.91 6.51 -15.14
CA ALA A 16 -1.66 7.04 -15.70
C ALA A 16 -0.64 5.94 -16.06
N THR A 17 -0.79 4.74 -15.50
CA THR A 17 0.08 3.59 -15.76
C THR A 17 -0.76 2.32 -15.80
N GLN A 18 -0.41 1.41 -16.70
CA GLN A 18 -0.98 0.06 -16.76
C GLN A 18 -0.08 -0.97 -16.06
N GLY A 19 0.99 -0.55 -15.38
CA GLY A 19 1.94 -1.43 -14.70
C GLY A 19 2.96 -2.04 -15.66
N VAL A 20 3.23 -3.34 -15.53
CA VAL A 20 4.25 -4.02 -16.37
C VAL A 20 3.92 -3.98 -17.87
N GLU A 21 2.64 -3.87 -18.24
CA GLU A 21 2.22 -3.69 -19.64
C GLU A 21 2.87 -2.48 -20.31
N ASP A 22 3.10 -1.37 -19.58
CA ASP A 22 3.75 -0.16 -20.13
C ASP A 22 5.15 -0.47 -20.70
N VAL A 23 5.78 -1.53 -20.20
CA VAL A 23 7.11 -1.99 -20.62
C VAL A 23 7.02 -3.14 -21.62
N THR A 24 6.12 -4.10 -21.43
CA THR A 24 6.06 -5.32 -22.25
C THR A 24 5.14 -5.22 -23.45
N GLY A 25 4.18 -4.30 -23.43
CA GLY A 25 3.10 -4.19 -24.41
C GLY A 25 2.08 -5.35 -24.38
N GLN A 26 2.19 -6.26 -23.41
CA GLN A 26 1.31 -7.43 -23.32
C GLN A 26 0.15 -7.14 -22.36
N SER A 27 -1.09 -7.23 -22.86
CA SER A 27 -2.29 -6.99 -22.04
C SER A 27 -2.40 -7.93 -20.84
N THR A 28 -1.80 -9.11 -20.90
CA THR A 28 -1.72 -10.06 -19.77
C THR A 28 -0.85 -9.58 -18.62
N ASP A 29 -0.09 -8.49 -18.78
CA ASP A 29 0.73 -7.85 -17.74
C ASP A 29 0.11 -6.60 -17.12
N ARG A 30 -1.10 -6.24 -17.56
CA ARG A 30 -1.85 -5.10 -17.03
C ARG A 30 -2.09 -5.24 -15.53
N GLY A 31 -1.87 -4.13 -14.82
CA GLY A 31 -2.09 -4.03 -13.38
C GLY A 31 -1.12 -4.85 -12.53
N LYS A 32 -0.09 -5.47 -13.13
CA LYS A 32 0.94 -6.16 -12.36
C LYS A 32 1.98 -5.15 -11.88
N PHE A 33 2.24 -5.15 -10.58
CA PHE A 33 3.27 -4.33 -9.95
C PHE A 33 4.24 -5.19 -9.13
N ARG A 34 5.41 -4.64 -8.82
CA ARG A 34 6.37 -5.29 -7.93
C ARG A 34 5.80 -5.27 -6.52
N ALA A 35 5.93 -6.37 -5.78
CA ALA A 35 5.65 -6.36 -4.35
C ALA A 35 6.72 -5.49 -3.64
N PRO A 36 6.34 -4.39 -2.97
CA PRO A 36 7.29 -3.58 -2.21
C PRO A 36 7.73 -4.30 -0.93
N SER A 37 8.81 -3.82 -0.31
CA SER A 37 9.16 -4.20 1.06
C SER A 37 8.07 -3.73 2.03
N LEU A 38 7.82 -4.50 3.09
CA LEU A 38 6.91 -4.11 4.19
C LEU A 38 7.65 -3.50 5.39
N ARG A 39 8.98 -3.35 5.32
CA ARG A 39 9.73 -2.58 6.33
C ARG A 39 9.26 -1.13 6.33
N ASN A 40 9.07 -0.55 7.51
CA ASN A 40 8.59 0.82 7.72
C ASN A 40 7.19 1.09 7.16
N ILE A 41 6.36 0.06 6.97
CA ILE A 41 5.04 0.20 6.36
C ILE A 41 4.12 1.15 7.13
N ALA A 42 4.29 1.32 8.44
CA ALA A 42 3.50 2.28 9.20
C ALA A 42 3.87 3.76 8.94
N LEU A 43 4.97 4.02 8.23
CA LEU A 43 5.49 5.36 7.94
C LEU A 43 5.43 5.74 6.45
N THR A 44 4.98 4.84 5.57
CA THR A 44 5.06 5.01 4.10
C THR A 44 3.69 5.12 3.44
N MET A 45 2.68 5.58 4.17
CA MET A 45 1.38 5.94 3.62
C MET A 45 1.49 7.20 2.72
N PRO A 46 0.59 7.38 1.73
CA PRO A 46 -0.48 6.47 1.34
C PRO A 46 0.02 5.22 0.58
N TYR A 47 -0.81 4.17 0.56
CA TYR A 47 -0.43 2.83 0.09
C TYR A 47 -0.84 2.52 -1.37
N PHE A 48 -0.29 1.42 -1.89
CA PHE A 48 -0.37 0.98 -3.29
C PHE A 48 0.40 1.88 -4.27
N HIS A 49 0.33 1.56 -5.57
CA HIS A 49 1.16 2.19 -6.60
C HIS A 49 0.77 3.63 -6.91
N ASP A 50 -0.43 4.03 -6.50
CA ASP A 50 -1.05 5.32 -6.78
C ASP A 50 -1.48 6.08 -5.51
N GLY A 51 -1.20 5.55 -4.32
CA GLY A 51 -1.59 6.18 -3.06
C GLY A 51 -3.11 6.14 -2.79
N SER A 52 -3.85 5.23 -3.42
CA SER A 52 -5.31 5.14 -3.32
C SER A 52 -5.84 4.76 -1.94
N VAL A 53 -5.01 4.20 -1.06
CA VAL A 53 -5.43 3.81 0.29
C VAL A 53 -4.69 4.59 1.36
N THR A 54 -5.48 5.22 2.24
CA THR A 54 -5.02 6.00 3.39
C THR A 54 -6.00 5.87 4.56
N CYS A 55 -5.60 6.36 5.73
CA CYS A 55 -6.50 6.56 6.86
C CYS A 55 -7.39 7.78 6.63
N THR A 56 -8.45 7.91 7.43
CA THR A 56 -9.46 8.95 7.27
C THR A 56 -8.94 10.34 7.63
N SER A 57 -7.98 10.43 8.55
CA SER A 57 -7.41 11.70 9.00
C SER A 57 -5.88 11.59 9.12
N PRO A 58 -5.16 11.75 7.99
CA PRO A 58 -3.70 11.77 8.00
C PRO A 58 -3.18 12.85 8.96
N PRO A 59 -2.21 12.54 9.83
CA PRO A 59 -1.65 13.53 10.73
C PRO A 59 -0.92 14.63 9.96
N ALA A 60 -1.14 15.88 10.36
CA ALA A 60 -0.41 17.03 9.79
C ALA A 60 1.07 17.03 10.22
N ASP A 61 1.37 16.51 11.41
CA ASP A 61 2.72 16.33 11.92
C ASP A 61 3.14 14.85 11.79
N PRO A 62 4.03 14.52 10.83
CA PRO A 62 4.48 13.15 10.63
C PRO A 62 5.45 12.67 11.74
N THR A 63 5.90 13.55 12.64
CA THR A 63 6.78 13.18 13.76
C THR A 63 6.00 12.64 14.96
N ASN A 64 4.68 12.87 15.00
CA ASN A 64 3.81 12.33 16.04
C ASN A 64 3.60 10.82 15.83
N LYS A 65 4.46 10.02 16.47
CA LYS A 65 4.44 8.56 16.40
C LYS A 65 3.05 7.97 16.64
N THR A 66 2.36 8.37 17.71
CA THR A 66 1.04 7.82 18.04
C THR A 66 0.00 8.12 16.96
N ALA A 67 0.04 9.33 16.39
CA ALA A 67 -0.88 9.71 15.32
C ALA A 67 -0.58 8.93 14.02
N MET A 68 0.71 8.79 13.68
CA MET A 68 1.15 7.97 12.53
C MET A 68 0.74 6.51 12.70
N GLU A 69 0.97 5.92 13.88
CA GLU A 69 0.63 4.53 14.17
C GLU A 69 -0.88 4.27 14.08
N ASN A 70 -1.71 5.15 14.65
CA ASN A 70 -3.17 5.04 14.56
C ASN A 70 -3.67 5.14 13.12
N CYS A 71 -3.09 6.05 12.33
CA CYS A 71 -3.43 6.20 10.93
C CYS A 71 -2.99 4.97 10.11
N ALA A 72 -1.77 4.47 10.31
CA ALA A 72 -1.28 3.24 9.70
C ALA A 72 -2.19 2.05 10.03
N ARG A 73 -2.56 1.88 11.30
CA ARG A 73 -3.49 0.85 11.76
C ARG A 73 -4.80 0.87 10.99
N GLU A 74 -5.47 2.02 10.89
CA GLU A 74 -6.72 2.16 10.15
C GLU A 74 -6.57 1.76 8.67
N ALA A 75 -5.51 2.23 8.01
CA ALA A 75 -5.27 1.96 6.60
C ALA A 75 -4.86 0.51 6.34
N LEU A 76 -4.02 -0.07 7.19
CA LEU A 76 -3.59 -1.46 7.11
C LEU A 76 -4.74 -2.43 7.37
N THR A 77 -5.67 -2.10 8.28
CA THR A 77 -6.92 -2.87 8.44
C THR A 77 -7.69 -2.96 7.12
N LYS A 78 -7.87 -1.83 6.39
CA LYS A 78 -8.53 -1.82 5.07
C LYS A 78 -7.79 -2.71 4.06
N ILE A 79 -6.46 -2.66 4.06
CA ILE A 79 -5.62 -3.46 3.15
C ILE A 79 -5.73 -4.95 3.49
N VAL A 80 -5.65 -5.32 4.76
CA VAL A 80 -5.81 -6.71 5.19
C VAL A 80 -7.20 -7.22 4.84
N ASP A 81 -8.25 -6.45 5.07
CA ASP A 81 -9.62 -6.84 4.72
C ASP A 81 -9.79 -7.01 3.19
N MET A 82 -9.16 -6.16 2.39
CA MET A 82 -9.08 -6.36 0.93
C MET A 82 -8.42 -7.71 0.61
N TYR A 83 -7.27 -8.04 1.19
CA TYR A 83 -6.61 -9.33 0.95
C TYR A 83 -7.38 -10.52 1.53
N ARG A 84 -8.10 -10.37 2.65
CA ARG A 84 -9.02 -11.37 3.23
C ARG A 84 -10.15 -11.72 2.26
N ALA A 85 -10.67 -10.73 1.54
CA ALA A 85 -11.60 -10.94 0.41
C ALA A 85 -10.90 -11.47 -0.86
N GLY A 86 -9.56 -11.48 -0.87
CA GLY A 86 -8.65 -11.82 -1.96
C GLY A 86 -8.61 -10.76 -3.07
N GLY A 87 -8.44 -9.50 -2.70
CA GLY A 87 -8.52 -8.36 -3.60
C GLY A 87 -9.97 -7.86 -3.72
N ASP A 88 -10.20 -6.93 -4.65
CA ASP A 88 -11.58 -6.49 -4.93
C ASP A 88 -12.32 -7.58 -5.72
N ALA A 89 -13.12 -8.37 -4.99
CA ALA A 89 -13.91 -9.46 -5.55
C ALA A 89 -14.87 -8.99 -6.66
N LYS A 90 -15.31 -7.72 -6.65
CA LYS A 90 -16.17 -7.18 -7.71
C LYS A 90 -15.42 -7.05 -9.03
N LYS A 91 -14.09 -6.89 -8.99
CA LYS A 91 -13.22 -6.64 -10.15
C LYS A 91 -12.57 -7.90 -10.71
N ARG A 92 -12.78 -9.06 -10.07
CA ARG A 92 -12.29 -10.36 -10.56
C ARG A 92 -13.04 -10.82 -11.81
N GLY A 93 -12.30 -11.30 -12.81
CA GLY A 93 -12.86 -12.01 -13.96
C GLY A 93 -13.64 -11.14 -14.95
N GLN A 94 -13.51 -9.81 -14.86
CA GLN A 94 -14.22 -8.90 -15.75
C GLN A 94 -13.68 -8.87 -17.19
N THR A 95 -12.47 -9.40 -17.45
CA THR A 95 -11.87 -9.39 -18.81
C THR A 95 -10.79 -10.47 -18.99
N PRO A 96 -10.56 -10.99 -20.22
CA PRO A 96 -9.43 -11.87 -20.52
C PRO A 96 -8.10 -11.10 -20.38
N GLY A 97 -7.20 -11.58 -19.51
CA GLY A 97 -5.94 -10.88 -19.16
C GLY A 97 -5.97 -10.18 -17.80
N ALA A 98 -7.17 -9.82 -17.33
CA ALA A 98 -7.48 -9.18 -16.04
C ALA A 98 -7.40 -10.13 -14.83
N ALA A 99 -6.55 -11.14 -14.89
CA ALA A 99 -6.45 -12.07 -13.79
C ALA A 99 -5.71 -11.38 -12.64
N VAL A 100 -6.47 -10.87 -11.67
CA VAL A 100 -6.05 -10.96 -10.26
C VAL A 100 -5.32 -12.28 -10.11
N ASP A 101 -4.13 -12.28 -9.51
CA ASP A 101 -3.33 -13.49 -9.39
C ASP A 101 -4.07 -14.48 -8.47
N THR A 102 -5.03 -15.22 -9.01
CA THR A 102 -5.96 -16.07 -8.25
C THR A 102 -5.26 -17.28 -7.65
N THR A 103 -4.02 -17.55 -8.07
CA THR A 103 -3.17 -18.58 -7.48
C THR A 103 -2.62 -18.15 -6.13
N LEU A 104 -2.35 -16.85 -5.94
CA LEU A 104 -1.78 -16.29 -4.71
C LEU A 104 -2.80 -15.48 -3.90
N ILE A 105 -3.65 -14.71 -4.57
CA ILE A 105 -4.62 -13.77 -4.00
C ILE A 105 -6.02 -14.41 -4.04
N ARG A 106 -6.26 -15.29 -3.08
CA ARG A 106 -7.54 -15.99 -2.87
C ARG A 106 -8.20 -15.54 -1.57
N PRO A 107 -9.54 -15.53 -1.47
CA PRO A 107 -10.18 -15.26 -0.20
C PRO A 107 -9.72 -16.29 0.82
N PHE A 108 -9.56 -15.84 2.07
CA PHE A 108 -9.21 -16.71 3.17
C PHE A 108 -9.98 -16.30 4.42
N THR A 109 -10.24 -17.28 5.28
CA THR A 109 -10.98 -17.07 6.51
C THR A 109 -10.01 -16.85 7.65
N ILE A 110 -10.09 -15.67 8.25
CA ILE A 110 -9.45 -15.31 9.52
C ILE A 110 -10.51 -14.67 10.42
N SER A 111 -10.35 -14.74 11.73
CA SER A 111 -11.20 -13.97 12.66
C SER A 111 -10.83 -12.49 12.60
N ASP A 112 -11.66 -11.63 13.20
CA ASP A 112 -11.31 -10.21 13.33
C ASP A 112 -10.13 -10.00 14.29
N SER A 113 -9.94 -10.89 15.27
CA SER A 113 -8.75 -10.90 16.13
C SER A 113 -7.49 -11.23 15.32
N ASP A 114 -7.52 -12.28 14.50
CA ASP A 114 -6.37 -12.65 13.66
C ASP A 114 -6.03 -11.55 12.65
N ARG A 115 -7.04 -10.82 12.15
CA ARG A 115 -6.84 -9.63 11.30
C ARG A 115 -6.08 -8.56 12.07
N ASP A 116 -6.51 -8.25 13.29
CA ASP A 116 -5.91 -7.21 14.11
C ASP A 116 -4.47 -7.59 14.50
N ASP A 117 -4.22 -8.86 14.85
CA ASP A 117 -2.88 -9.40 15.10
C ASP A 117 -1.97 -9.26 13.88
N MET A 118 -2.49 -9.49 12.66
CA MET A 118 -1.72 -9.30 11.43
C MET A 118 -1.40 -7.82 11.18
N VAL A 119 -2.33 -6.90 11.50
CA VAL A 119 -2.07 -5.46 11.43
C VAL A 119 -0.98 -5.05 12.42
N GLU A 120 -1.01 -5.55 13.65
CA GLU A 120 0.04 -5.29 14.65
C GLU A 120 1.38 -5.85 14.22
N PHE A 121 1.38 -7.07 13.65
CA PHE A 121 2.59 -7.65 13.08
C PHE A 121 3.17 -6.75 11.98
N LEU A 122 2.36 -6.22 11.07
CA LEU A 122 2.81 -5.30 10.03
C LEU A 122 3.36 -3.99 10.62
N ILE A 123 2.70 -3.42 11.63
CA ILE A 123 3.17 -2.23 12.33
C ILE A 123 4.53 -2.49 12.98
N SER A 124 4.74 -3.69 13.54
CA SER A 124 6.02 -4.08 14.16
C SER A 124 7.21 -4.12 13.20
N LEU A 125 6.97 -4.12 11.88
CA LEU A 125 8.02 -4.04 10.85
C LEU A 125 8.60 -2.62 10.67
N THR A 126 8.21 -1.68 11.52
CA THR A 126 8.58 -0.26 11.43
C THR A 126 9.68 0.08 12.43
N ASP A 127 10.82 0.56 11.92
CA ASP A 127 11.86 1.21 12.71
C ASP A 127 11.42 2.66 12.98
N TRP A 128 10.84 2.89 14.16
CA TRP A 128 10.36 4.21 14.57
C TRP A 128 11.50 5.17 14.91
N ASP A 129 12.68 4.66 15.27
CA ASP A 129 13.81 5.51 15.65
C ASP A 129 14.51 6.06 14.41
N PHE A 130 14.45 5.35 13.27
CA PHE A 130 15.02 5.78 11.98
C PHE A 130 14.64 7.21 11.60
N THR A 131 13.44 7.67 11.90
CA THR A 131 12.96 9.02 11.54
C THR A 131 13.63 10.15 12.32
N SER A 132 14.36 9.82 13.39
CA SER A 132 15.02 10.78 14.29
C SER A 132 16.54 10.65 14.32
N LYS A 133 17.11 9.71 13.56
CA LYS A 133 18.56 9.46 13.52
C LYS A 133 19.29 10.58 12.80
N GLU A 134 20.16 11.28 13.53
CA GLU A 134 20.99 12.38 13.00
C GLU A 134 21.81 11.95 11.77
N GLU A 135 22.31 10.70 11.74
CA GLU A 135 23.07 10.12 10.63
C GLU A 135 22.32 10.08 9.29
N PHE A 136 20.98 10.12 9.32
CA PHE A 136 20.12 10.15 8.13
C PHE A 136 19.37 11.48 7.97
N SER A 137 19.63 12.46 8.83
CA SER A 137 18.98 13.77 8.77
C SER A 137 19.53 14.62 7.63
N ASN A 138 18.77 15.64 7.23
CA ASN A 138 19.24 16.63 6.27
C ASN A 138 20.49 17.35 6.84
N PRO A 139 21.68 17.23 6.21
CA PRO A 139 22.90 17.83 6.75
C PRO A 139 22.97 19.34 6.54
N PHE A 140 22.04 19.91 5.76
CA PHE A 140 22.02 21.35 5.49
C PHE A 140 21.21 22.09 6.58
N PRO A 141 21.72 23.22 7.09
CA PRO A 141 20.98 24.02 8.05
C PRO A 141 19.68 24.54 7.42
N ALA A 142 18.64 24.70 8.23
CA ALA A 142 17.38 25.30 7.80
C ALA A 142 17.66 26.65 7.12
N ASN A 143 17.31 26.76 5.83
CA ASN A 143 17.54 27.98 5.07
C ASN A 143 16.35 28.91 5.25
N PRO A 144 16.45 30.05 5.93
CA PRO A 144 15.31 30.92 6.20
C PRO A 144 14.65 31.55 4.95
N ARG A 145 15.23 31.38 3.75
CA ARG A 145 14.64 31.87 2.49
C ARG A 145 13.62 30.92 1.84
N PHE A 146 13.69 29.64 2.16
CA PHE A 146 12.71 28.65 1.77
C PHE A 146 12.18 28.17 3.11
N GLY A 147 10.96 28.55 3.50
CA GLY A 147 10.41 28.28 4.83
C GLY A 147 10.51 26.81 5.28
N PRO A 148 10.04 26.46 6.49
CA PRO A 148 10.01 25.07 6.92
C PRO A 148 9.41 24.14 5.86
#